data_AF-A0A3A1Y4B5-F1
#
_entry.id   AF-A0A3A1Y4B5-F1
#
_cell.length_a   1.000
_cell.length_b   1.000
_cell.length_c   1.000
_cell.angle_alpha   90.00
_cell.angle_beta   90.00
_cell.angle_gamma   90.00
#
_symmetry.space_group_name_H-M   'P 1'
#
loop_
_entity.id
_entity.type
_entity.pdbx_description
1 polymer ?
#
loop_
_entity_poly.entity_id
_entity_poly.type
_entity_poly.pdbx_seq_one_letter_code
_entity_poly.pdbx_strand_id
1 'polypeptide(L)'
;MRKKLLAICLGAMCLFAHASYNPNIDSLSDSQLERQYYQLANEIDYVEDAVVFFIQEFRKNFAGRELTADQLLYLYTVGFLGALNQNYTLLNNTYNADPIIDKMATLAETCANLGSRGLSNVFSDSNLCSYLTFNYYFAEYDRDKLQSLALLGSSILAEQDPSSLKANQQGILSLTSDEDFYNLRKDFNFDIPVEAYFLNNEGTGSIERLLQFTLVQK
;
A
#
# COMPACT_ATOMS: atom_id res chain seq x y z
N MET A 1 -39.44 4.03 19.46
CA MET A 1 -38.27 3.13 19.72
C MET A 1 -37.56 2.64 18.45
N ARG A 2 -38.22 2.45 17.29
CA ARG A 2 -37.58 1.97 16.04
C ARG A 2 -36.43 2.84 15.47
N LYS A 3 -36.40 4.15 15.73
CA LYS A 3 -35.34 5.05 15.22
C LYS A 3 -34.00 4.95 15.99
N LYS A 4 -33.99 4.45 17.23
CA LYS A 4 -32.75 4.31 18.03
C LYS A 4 -32.01 3.00 17.73
N LEU A 5 -32.71 1.94 17.32
CA LEU A 5 -32.08 0.68 16.90
C LEU A 5 -31.36 0.79 15.55
N LEU A 6 -31.87 1.59 14.62
CA LEU A 6 -31.22 1.77 13.31
C LEU A 6 -29.85 2.47 13.43
N ALA A 7 -29.71 3.41 14.37
CA ALA A 7 -28.45 4.11 14.63
C ALA A 7 -27.38 3.21 15.29
N ILE A 8 -27.79 2.20 16.08
CA ILE A 8 -26.87 1.22 16.67
C ILE A 8 -26.42 0.20 15.63
N CYS A 9 -27.29 -0.20 14.69
CA CYS A 9 -26.89 -1.04 13.56
C CYS A 9 -25.94 -0.33 12.58
N LEU A 10 -26.16 0.97 12.30
CA LEU A 10 -25.25 1.78 11.47
C LEU A 10 -23.93 2.08 12.19
N GLY A 11 -23.96 2.34 13.50
CA GLY A 11 -22.74 2.53 14.30
C GLY A 11 -21.90 1.25 14.45
N ALA A 12 -22.54 0.07 14.46
CA ALA A 12 -21.84 -1.21 14.47
C ALA A 12 -21.25 -1.56 13.09
N MET A 13 -21.92 -1.23 11.98
CA MET A 13 -21.36 -1.48 10.63
C MET A 13 -20.13 -0.61 10.30
N CYS A 14 -19.98 0.57 10.93
CA CYS A 14 -18.76 1.37 10.81
C CYS A 14 -17.56 0.81 11.59
N LEU A 15 -17.75 -0.18 12.46
CA LEU A 15 -16.68 -0.76 13.29
C LEU A 15 -16.11 -2.08 12.75
N PHE A 16 -16.63 -2.62 11.64
CA PHE A 16 -16.22 -3.93 11.11
C PHE A 16 -15.42 -3.89 9.80
N ALA A 17 -14.90 -2.73 9.38
CA ALA A 17 -14.11 -2.63 8.15
C ALA A 17 -12.58 -2.58 8.37
N HIS A 18 -12.08 -2.57 9.62
CA HIS A 18 -10.65 -2.34 9.92
C HIS A 18 -10.03 -3.37 10.88
N ALA A 19 -10.39 -4.65 10.74
CA ALA A 19 -9.81 -5.72 11.57
C ALA A 19 -9.04 -6.78 10.75
N SER A 20 -8.46 -6.39 9.61
CA SER A 20 -7.55 -7.25 8.82
C SER A 20 -6.15 -7.32 9.44
N TYR A 21 -5.68 -6.22 10.03
CA TYR A 21 -4.32 -6.11 10.53
C TYR A 21 -4.16 -6.69 11.94
N ASN A 22 -3.22 -7.63 12.09
CA ASN A 22 -2.73 -8.08 13.38
C ASN A 22 -1.33 -7.50 13.59
N PRO A 23 -1.14 -6.53 14.52
CA PRO A 23 0.16 -5.92 14.77
C PRO A 23 1.21 -6.90 15.33
N ASN A 24 0.80 -8.12 15.69
CA ASN A 24 1.69 -9.19 16.12
C ASN A 24 1.67 -10.34 15.11
N ILE A 25 1.80 -10.06 13.80
CA ILE A 25 1.78 -11.08 12.75
C ILE A 25 2.81 -12.19 12.99
N ASP A 26 3.97 -11.83 13.54
CA ASP A 26 5.05 -12.79 13.88
C ASP A 26 4.63 -13.78 14.96
N SER A 27 3.65 -13.42 15.80
CA SER A 27 3.11 -14.30 16.85
C SER A 27 2.04 -15.28 16.34
N LEU A 28 1.56 -15.11 15.10
CA LEU A 28 0.57 -16.01 14.52
C LEU A 28 1.16 -17.40 14.31
N SER A 29 0.36 -18.44 14.56
CA SER A 29 0.69 -19.81 14.15
C SER A 29 0.62 -19.94 12.63
N ASP A 30 1.29 -20.94 12.08
CA ASP A 30 1.31 -21.20 10.63
C ASP A 30 -0.10 -21.34 10.04
N SER A 31 -0.99 -22.06 10.73
CA SER A 31 -2.40 -22.19 10.34
C SER A 31 -3.22 -20.89 10.41
N GLN A 32 -2.80 -19.92 11.24
CA GLN A 32 -3.41 -18.58 11.30
C GLN A 32 -2.91 -17.73 10.12
N LEU A 33 -1.62 -17.80 9.79
CA LEU A 33 -1.04 -17.14 8.61
C LEU A 33 -1.65 -17.67 7.32
N GLU A 34 -1.79 -18.99 7.16
CA GLU A 34 -2.44 -19.61 6.01
C GLU A 34 -3.89 -19.12 5.84
N ARG A 35 -4.65 -19.06 6.94
CA ARG A 35 -6.03 -18.58 6.91
C ARG A 35 -6.11 -17.10 6.54
N GLN A 36 -5.22 -16.28 7.11
CA GLN A 36 -5.13 -14.86 6.79
C GLN A 36 -4.79 -14.67 5.30
N TYR A 37 -3.84 -15.45 4.78
CA TYR A 37 -3.50 -15.45 3.35
C TYR A 37 -4.72 -15.75 2.48
N TYR A 38 -5.41 -16.88 2.69
CA TYR A 38 -6.56 -17.24 1.85
C TYR A 38 -7.72 -16.25 1.98
N GLN A 39 -7.92 -15.68 3.17
CA GLN A 39 -8.94 -14.65 3.36
C GLN A 39 -8.59 -13.40 2.53
N LEU A 40 -7.40 -12.84 2.71
CA LEU A 40 -7.00 -11.60 2.06
C LEU A 40 -6.85 -11.78 0.55
N ALA A 41 -6.25 -12.88 0.08
CA ALA A 41 -6.04 -13.15 -1.34
C ALA A 41 -7.36 -13.19 -2.12
N ASN A 42 -8.42 -13.73 -1.53
CA ASN A 42 -9.75 -13.74 -2.14
C ASN A 42 -10.42 -12.35 -2.15
N GLU A 43 -10.04 -11.46 -1.22
CA GLU A 43 -10.61 -10.11 -1.12
C GLU A 43 -9.92 -9.10 -2.05
N ILE A 44 -8.73 -9.44 -2.57
CA ILE A 44 -7.88 -8.54 -3.37
C ILE A 44 -7.38 -9.16 -4.68
N ASP A 45 -8.14 -10.11 -5.23
CA ASP A 45 -7.78 -10.89 -6.43
C ASP A 45 -7.36 -10.03 -7.64
N TYR A 46 -7.99 -8.87 -7.83
CA TYR A 46 -7.67 -7.92 -8.91
C TYR A 46 -6.35 -7.15 -8.73
N VAL A 47 -5.70 -7.21 -7.56
CA VAL A 47 -4.41 -6.51 -7.32
C VAL A 47 -3.31 -7.09 -8.20
N GLU A 48 -3.37 -8.39 -8.51
CA GLU A 48 -2.42 -9.03 -9.42
C GLU A 48 -2.43 -8.33 -10.80
N ASP A 49 -3.62 -8.12 -11.37
CA ASP A 49 -3.77 -7.41 -12.65
C ASP A 49 -3.30 -5.95 -12.58
N ALA A 50 -3.56 -5.26 -11.46
CA ALA A 50 -3.11 -3.89 -11.25
C ALA A 50 -1.57 -3.78 -11.22
N VAL A 51 -0.89 -4.72 -10.55
CA VAL A 51 0.59 -4.76 -10.51
C VAL A 51 1.15 -5.06 -11.90
N VAL A 52 0.56 -6.04 -12.61
CA VAL A 52 0.98 -6.37 -13.98
C VAL A 52 0.82 -5.16 -14.89
N PHE A 53 -0.31 -4.46 -14.82
CA PHE A 53 -0.55 -3.25 -15.58
C PHE A 53 0.47 -2.15 -15.26
N PHE A 54 0.75 -1.91 -13.98
CA PHE A 54 1.78 -0.95 -13.57
C PHE A 54 3.16 -1.29 -14.14
N ILE A 55 3.60 -2.55 -14.02
CA ILE A 55 4.90 -3.00 -14.57
C ILE A 55 4.96 -2.77 -16.09
N GLN A 56 3.88 -3.08 -16.80
CA GLN A 56 3.81 -2.90 -18.26
C GLN A 56 3.87 -1.43 -18.66
N GLU A 57 3.07 -0.57 -18.04
CA GLU A 57 3.09 0.87 -18.33
C GLU A 57 4.40 1.52 -17.89
N PHE A 58 4.99 1.08 -16.77
CA PHE A 58 6.31 1.55 -16.36
C PHE A 58 7.36 1.24 -17.44
N ARG A 59 7.47 -0.03 -17.85
CA ARG A 59 8.44 -0.44 -18.89
C ARG A 59 8.22 0.32 -20.19
N LYS A 60 6.98 0.45 -20.63
CA LYS A 60 6.63 1.17 -21.88
C LYS A 60 7.12 2.61 -21.89
N ASN A 61 7.11 3.29 -20.75
CA ASN A 61 7.47 4.71 -20.65
C ASN A 61 8.93 4.95 -20.22
N PHE A 62 9.52 4.03 -19.44
CA PHE A 62 10.78 4.24 -18.73
C PHE A 62 11.86 3.18 -18.99
N ALA A 63 11.60 2.14 -19.80
CA ALA A 63 12.62 1.14 -20.09
C ALA A 63 13.88 1.77 -20.73
N GLY A 64 15.05 1.32 -20.26
CA GLY A 64 16.37 1.80 -20.65
C GLY A 64 16.77 3.16 -20.09
N ARG A 65 15.95 3.79 -19.24
CA ARG A 65 16.26 5.10 -18.64
C ARG A 65 17.03 4.95 -17.34
N GLU A 66 17.78 5.99 -17.02
CA GLU A 66 18.34 6.23 -15.69
C GLU A 66 17.32 6.98 -14.84
N LEU A 67 17.11 6.52 -13.60
CA LEU A 67 16.19 7.14 -12.63
C LEU A 67 16.91 7.31 -11.29
N THR A 68 16.65 8.42 -10.60
CA THR A 68 17.03 8.55 -9.18
C THR A 68 16.03 7.81 -8.28
N ALA A 69 16.40 7.57 -7.01
CA ALA A 69 15.49 6.97 -6.04
C ALA A 69 14.20 7.79 -5.87
N ASP A 70 14.31 9.12 -5.79
CA ASP A 70 13.14 10.02 -5.70
C ASP A 70 12.21 9.89 -6.91
N GLN A 71 12.77 9.80 -8.12
CA GLN A 71 11.98 9.64 -9.34
C GLN A 71 11.26 8.29 -9.36
N LEU A 72 11.97 7.22 -9.02
CA LEU A 72 11.41 5.89 -8.91
C LEU A 72 10.27 5.85 -7.87
N LEU A 73 10.53 6.39 -6.68
CA LEU A 73 9.57 6.41 -5.59
C LEU A 73 8.35 7.26 -5.95
N TYR A 74 8.53 8.41 -6.58
CA TYR A 74 7.43 9.24 -7.09
C TYR A 74 6.57 8.47 -8.10
N LEU A 75 7.19 7.82 -9.10
CA LEU A 75 6.47 7.06 -10.13
C LEU A 75 5.67 5.90 -9.53
N TYR A 76 6.24 5.19 -8.57
CA TYR A 76 5.55 4.12 -7.85
C TYR A 76 4.41 4.67 -6.98
N THR A 77 4.70 5.68 -6.18
CA THR A 77 3.76 6.29 -5.23
C THR A 77 2.55 6.88 -5.93
N VAL A 78 2.77 7.68 -6.96
CA VAL A 78 1.68 8.37 -7.70
C VAL A 78 1.03 7.42 -8.71
N GLY A 79 1.84 6.69 -9.48
CA GLY A 79 1.37 5.86 -10.60
C GLY A 79 0.73 4.54 -10.18
N PHE A 80 0.99 4.06 -8.96
CA PHE A 80 0.42 2.82 -8.46
C PHE A 80 -0.37 3.02 -7.17
N LEU A 81 0.28 3.38 -6.06
CA LEU A 81 -0.38 3.40 -4.75
C LEU A 81 -1.45 4.47 -4.62
N GLY A 82 -1.19 5.69 -5.09
CA GLY A 82 -2.19 6.76 -5.13
C GLY A 82 -3.37 6.40 -6.03
N ALA A 83 -3.11 5.73 -7.15
CA ALA A 83 -4.14 5.26 -8.08
C ALA A 83 -4.97 4.09 -7.53
N LEU A 84 -4.43 3.25 -6.63
CA LEU A 84 -5.21 2.24 -5.90
C LEU A 84 -5.97 2.85 -4.73
N ASN A 85 -5.41 3.87 -4.08
CA ASN A 85 -5.99 4.52 -2.94
C ASN A 85 -7.03 5.57 -3.35
N GLN A 86 -8.03 5.22 -4.16
CA GLN A 86 -9.02 6.17 -4.69
C GLN A 86 -10.22 6.40 -3.77
N ASN A 87 -10.53 5.47 -2.85
CA ASN A 87 -11.68 5.60 -1.93
C ASN A 87 -11.27 5.89 -0.49
N TYR A 88 -10.07 6.42 -0.25
CA TYR A 88 -9.68 6.93 1.05
C TYR A 88 -10.66 7.97 1.57
N THR A 89 -10.63 8.18 2.88
CA THR A 89 -11.39 9.24 3.55
C THR A 89 -10.46 10.07 4.41
N LEU A 90 -10.68 11.39 4.43
CA LEU A 90 -10.04 12.33 5.34
C LEU A 90 -11.09 13.29 5.89
N LEU A 91 -11.57 12.98 7.09
CA LEU A 91 -12.63 13.73 7.77
C LEU A 91 -12.17 14.10 9.18
N ASN A 92 -12.30 15.37 9.55
CA ASN A 92 -11.94 15.87 10.88
C ASN A 92 -10.52 15.44 11.30
N ASN A 93 -9.53 15.60 10.41
CA ASN A 93 -8.14 15.18 10.67
C ASN A 93 -7.94 13.68 10.92
N THR A 94 -8.92 12.83 10.56
CA THR A 94 -8.79 11.37 10.58
C THR A 94 -8.71 10.86 9.16
N TYR A 95 -7.57 10.25 8.83
CA TYR A 95 -7.34 9.57 7.58
C TYR A 95 -7.63 8.08 7.73
N ASN A 96 -8.39 7.53 6.79
CA ASN A 96 -8.51 6.09 6.60
C ASN A 96 -8.18 5.80 5.13
N ALA A 97 -7.20 4.93 4.90
CA ALA A 97 -6.85 4.48 3.56
C ALA A 97 -8.04 3.73 2.92
N ASP A 98 -8.03 3.65 1.60
CA ASP A 98 -8.87 2.69 0.88
C ASP A 98 -8.56 1.28 1.45
N PRO A 99 -9.57 0.48 1.83
CA PRO A 99 -9.35 -0.86 2.40
C PRO A 99 -8.43 -1.76 1.56
N ILE A 100 -8.32 -1.52 0.25
CA ILE A 100 -7.39 -2.25 -0.59
C ILE A 100 -5.93 -2.06 -0.16
N ILE A 101 -5.54 -0.85 0.26
CA ILE A 101 -4.17 -0.54 0.68
C ILE A 101 -3.83 -1.30 1.97
N ASP A 102 -4.72 -1.28 2.96
CA ASP A 102 -4.51 -2.01 4.22
C ASP A 102 -4.40 -3.53 3.97
N LYS A 103 -5.30 -4.08 3.16
CA LYS A 103 -5.28 -5.51 2.82
C LYS A 103 -4.03 -5.89 2.04
N MET A 104 -3.60 -5.05 1.09
CA MET A 104 -2.38 -5.27 0.32
C MET A 104 -1.14 -5.23 1.21
N ALA A 105 -1.05 -4.26 2.12
CA ALA A 105 0.04 -4.14 3.09
C ALA A 105 0.09 -5.35 4.04
N THR A 106 -1.07 -5.73 4.60
CA THR A 106 -1.20 -6.89 5.50
C THR A 106 -0.87 -8.20 4.78
N LEU A 107 -1.34 -8.38 3.54
CA LEU A 107 -1.06 -9.60 2.77
C LEU A 107 0.41 -9.67 2.35
N ALA A 108 1.03 -8.54 2.01
CA ALA A 108 2.46 -8.51 1.73
C ALA A 108 3.30 -8.97 2.93
N GLU A 109 2.97 -8.47 4.13
CA GLU A 109 3.58 -8.88 5.39
C GLU A 109 3.32 -10.37 5.69
N THR A 110 2.10 -10.85 5.43
CA THR A 110 1.72 -12.26 5.57
C THR A 110 2.54 -13.16 4.63
N CYS A 111 2.69 -12.76 3.36
CA CYS A 111 3.49 -13.48 2.36
C CYS A 111 4.97 -13.54 2.76
N ALA A 112 5.53 -12.44 3.26
CA ALA A 112 6.90 -12.41 3.77
C ALA A 112 7.08 -13.37 4.94
N ASN A 113 6.13 -13.39 5.89
CA ASN A 113 6.13 -14.31 7.02
C ASN A 113 6.04 -15.78 6.59
N LEU A 114 5.10 -16.13 5.70
CA LEU A 114 4.99 -17.48 5.14
C LEU A 114 6.27 -17.92 4.42
N GLY A 115 6.85 -17.03 3.60
CA GLY A 115 8.11 -17.28 2.90
C GLY A 115 9.28 -17.54 3.85
N SER A 116 9.43 -16.71 4.89
CA SER A 116 10.49 -16.85 5.89
C SER A 116 10.39 -18.16 6.70
N ARG A 117 9.18 -18.70 6.85
CA ARG A 117 8.91 -19.96 7.55
C ARG A 117 8.98 -21.19 6.63
N GLY A 118 9.28 -21.01 5.35
CA GLY A 118 9.34 -22.10 4.37
C GLY A 118 7.98 -22.65 3.95
N LEU A 119 6.90 -21.88 4.12
CA LEU A 119 5.52 -22.25 3.79
C LEU A 119 5.11 -21.73 2.40
N SER A 120 6.04 -21.68 1.45
CA SER A 120 5.77 -21.14 0.10
C SER A 120 4.78 -21.97 -0.71
N ASN A 121 4.56 -23.23 -0.33
CA ASN A 121 3.54 -24.10 -0.91
C ASN A 121 2.11 -23.57 -0.68
N VAL A 122 1.88 -22.68 0.28
CA VAL A 122 0.56 -22.08 0.55
C VAL A 122 0.08 -21.21 -0.61
N PHE A 123 1.02 -20.61 -1.33
CA PHE A 123 0.78 -19.66 -2.42
C PHE A 123 1.45 -20.05 -3.73
N SER A 124 1.81 -21.33 -3.91
CA SER A 124 2.53 -21.79 -5.12
C SER A 124 1.73 -21.65 -6.42
N ASP A 125 0.40 -21.61 -6.32
CA ASP A 125 -0.50 -21.57 -7.47
C ASP A 125 -0.88 -20.14 -7.89
N SER A 126 -0.33 -19.11 -7.22
CA SER A 126 -0.61 -17.70 -7.50
C SER A 126 0.68 -16.87 -7.49
N ASN A 127 0.76 -15.86 -8.36
CA ASN A 127 1.86 -14.90 -8.34
C ASN A 127 1.62 -13.74 -7.37
N LEU A 128 0.45 -13.70 -6.71
CA LEU A 128 0.04 -12.60 -5.85
C LEU A 128 1.09 -12.32 -4.76
N CYS A 129 1.59 -13.33 -4.05
CA CYS A 129 2.64 -13.10 -3.04
C CYS A 129 3.94 -12.55 -3.64
N SER A 130 4.33 -12.97 -4.84
CA SER A 130 5.51 -12.43 -5.53
C SER A 130 5.30 -10.96 -5.92
N TYR A 131 4.12 -10.61 -6.43
CA TYR A 131 3.76 -9.22 -6.76
C TYR A 131 3.63 -8.34 -5.52
N LEU A 132 3.08 -8.86 -4.43
CA LEU A 132 3.01 -8.13 -3.18
C LEU A 132 4.39 -7.95 -2.54
N THR A 133 5.28 -8.93 -2.64
CA THR A 133 6.68 -8.78 -2.21
C THR A 133 7.40 -7.69 -3.02
N PHE A 134 7.13 -7.60 -4.33
CA PHE A 134 7.60 -6.49 -5.16
C PHE A 134 7.11 -5.13 -4.66
N ASN A 135 5.82 -5.02 -4.29
CA ASN A 135 5.29 -3.78 -3.71
C ASN A 135 5.89 -3.47 -2.35
N TYR A 136 6.07 -4.50 -1.52
CA TYR A 136 6.59 -4.36 -0.16
C TYR A 136 8.05 -3.92 -0.15
N TYR A 137 8.82 -4.30 -1.16
CA TYR A 137 10.18 -3.79 -1.36
C TYR A 137 10.20 -2.26 -1.41
N PHE A 138 9.26 -1.61 -2.10
CA PHE A 138 9.21 -0.15 -2.17
C PHE A 138 8.93 0.51 -0.82
N ALA A 139 8.37 -0.24 0.12
CA ALA A 139 8.08 0.21 1.47
C ALA A 139 9.13 -0.27 2.48
N GLU A 140 10.31 -0.69 2.04
CA GLU A 140 11.35 -1.26 2.93
C GLU A 140 10.88 -2.47 3.75
N TYR A 141 9.93 -3.24 3.20
CA TYR A 141 9.26 -4.33 3.91
C TYR A 141 8.55 -3.90 5.21
N ASP A 142 8.03 -2.68 5.21
CA ASP A 142 7.28 -2.08 6.32
C ASP A 142 5.85 -1.69 5.90
N ARG A 143 4.85 -2.17 6.65
CA ARG A 143 3.42 -1.95 6.37
C ARG A 143 3.05 -0.47 6.46
N ASP A 144 3.59 0.23 7.45
CA ASP A 144 3.27 1.62 7.74
C ASP A 144 3.88 2.53 6.65
N LYS A 145 5.07 2.20 6.14
CA LYS A 145 5.66 2.87 4.97
C LYS A 145 4.81 2.69 3.71
N LEU A 146 4.27 1.49 3.45
CA LEU A 146 3.42 1.26 2.26
C LEU A 146 2.15 2.13 2.31
N GLN A 147 1.52 2.24 3.48
CA GLN A 147 0.37 3.10 3.69
C GLN A 147 0.73 4.58 3.61
N SER A 148 1.89 4.98 4.13
CA SER A 148 2.41 6.34 4.03
C SER A 148 2.63 6.76 2.59
N LEU A 149 3.20 5.87 1.76
CA LEU A 149 3.33 6.10 0.32
C LEU A 149 1.95 6.22 -0.35
N ALA A 150 0.96 5.40 0.01
CA ALA A 150 -0.39 5.54 -0.54
C ALA A 150 -1.04 6.90 -0.19
N LEU A 151 -0.90 7.36 1.06
CA LEU A 151 -1.34 8.69 1.48
C LEU A 151 -0.63 9.80 0.70
N LEU A 152 0.70 9.74 0.59
CA LEU A 152 1.49 10.71 -0.16
C LEU A 152 1.08 10.75 -1.63
N GLY A 153 0.93 9.59 -2.27
CA GLY A 153 0.49 9.47 -3.66
C GLY A 153 -0.89 10.06 -3.88
N SER A 154 -1.84 9.81 -2.98
CA SER A 154 -3.16 10.43 -3.05
C SER A 154 -3.10 11.95 -2.88
N SER A 155 -2.21 12.48 -2.04
CA SER A 155 -2.05 13.92 -1.86
C SER A 155 -1.55 14.58 -3.15
N ILE A 156 -0.54 13.98 -3.80
CA ILE A 156 0.01 14.47 -5.06
C ILE A 156 -1.05 14.41 -6.18
N LEU A 157 -1.80 13.31 -6.29
CA LEU A 157 -2.88 13.20 -7.28
C LEU A 157 -4.00 14.22 -7.03
N ALA A 158 -4.33 14.46 -5.77
CA ALA A 158 -5.33 15.44 -5.37
C ALA A 158 -4.94 16.87 -5.79
N GLU A 159 -3.67 17.24 -5.67
CA GLU A 159 -3.16 18.53 -6.15
C GLU A 159 -3.22 18.66 -7.67
N GLN A 160 -2.99 17.56 -8.40
CA GLN A 160 -2.99 17.53 -9.87
C GLN A 160 -4.40 17.61 -10.46
N ASP A 161 -5.39 16.96 -9.81
CA ASP A 161 -6.80 17.03 -10.20
C ASP A 161 -7.73 17.21 -8.98
N PRO A 162 -7.79 18.42 -8.39
CA PRO A 162 -8.65 18.69 -7.24
C PRO A 162 -10.14 18.49 -7.51
N SER A 163 -10.54 18.57 -8.79
CA SER A 163 -11.93 18.46 -9.22
C SER A 163 -12.48 17.04 -9.13
N SER A 164 -11.58 16.04 -9.13
CA SER A 164 -11.92 14.62 -8.97
C SER A 164 -12.28 14.23 -7.53
N LEU A 165 -11.93 15.04 -6.55
CA LEU A 165 -12.04 14.70 -5.13
C LEU A 165 -13.48 14.72 -4.63
N LYS A 166 -13.86 13.63 -3.95
CA LYS A 166 -15.13 13.55 -3.21
C LYS A 166 -15.09 14.47 -1.98
N ALA A 167 -16.26 14.87 -1.47
CA ALA A 167 -16.36 15.77 -0.32
C ALA A 167 -15.59 15.28 0.93
N ASN A 168 -15.52 13.96 1.14
CA ASN A 168 -14.78 13.33 2.24
C ASN A 168 -13.28 13.16 1.96
N GLN A 169 -12.76 13.69 0.85
CA GLN A 169 -11.35 13.62 0.45
C GLN A 169 -10.70 15.00 0.37
N GLN A 170 -11.51 16.05 0.24
CA GLN A 170 -11.07 17.45 0.08
C GLN A 170 -10.07 17.91 1.15
N GLY A 171 -10.13 17.35 2.37
CA GLY A 171 -9.18 17.66 3.44
C GLY A 171 -7.72 17.32 3.11
N ILE A 172 -7.45 16.50 2.09
CA ILE A 172 -6.08 16.15 1.71
C ILE A 172 -5.33 17.35 1.13
N LEU A 173 -6.05 18.31 0.52
CA LEU A 173 -5.46 19.51 -0.08
C LEU A 173 -4.86 20.48 0.95
N SER A 174 -5.14 20.28 2.23
CA SER A 174 -4.53 21.07 3.30
C SER A 174 -3.22 20.46 3.82
N LEU A 175 -2.80 19.29 3.33
CA LEU A 175 -1.54 18.66 3.71
C LEU A 175 -0.42 19.21 2.84
N THR A 176 0.26 20.25 3.32
CA THR A 176 1.24 21.01 2.53
C THR A 176 2.68 20.85 3.02
N SER A 177 2.86 20.20 4.17
CA SER A 177 4.13 19.97 4.82
C SER A 177 4.18 18.58 5.46
N ASP A 178 5.39 18.05 5.69
CA ASP A 178 5.58 16.77 6.38
C ASP A 178 4.86 16.73 7.74
N GLU A 179 4.89 17.84 8.48
CA GLU A 179 4.22 17.99 9.78
C GLU A 179 2.71 17.72 9.70
N ASP A 180 2.06 18.12 8.60
CA ASP A 180 0.64 17.87 8.39
C ASP A 180 0.35 16.37 8.31
N PHE A 181 1.19 15.61 7.59
CA PHE A 181 1.07 14.16 7.48
C PHE A 181 1.28 13.46 8.82
N TYR A 182 2.28 13.89 9.60
CA TYR A 182 2.51 13.34 10.95
C TYR A 182 1.32 13.58 11.88
N ASN A 183 0.69 14.75 11.81
CA ASN A 183 -0.39 15.18 12.70
C ASN A 183 -1.78 14.58 12.38
N LEU A 184 -1.94 13.87 11.27
CA LEU A 184 -3.17 13.12 10.99
C LEU A 184 -3.40 12.03 12.03
N ARG A 185 -4.67 11.83 12.43
CA ARG A 185 -5.11 10.61 13.13
C ARG A 185 -5.26 9.49 12.10
N LYS A 186 -4.55 8.40 12.30
CA LYS A 186 -4.45 7.24 11.42
C LYS A 186 -4.01 6.02 12.23
N ASP A 187 -4.13 4.84 11.66
CA ASP A 187 -3.81 3.54 12.28
C ASP A 187 -2.41 3.01 11.91
N PHE A 188 -1.57 3.86 11.30
CA PHE A 188 -0.18 3.58 10.95
C PHE A 188 0.71 4.79 11.27
N ASN A 189 2.00 4.55 11.47
CA ASN A 189 2.99 5.60 11.66
C ASN A 189 3.39 6.17 10.30
N PHE A 190 3.40 7.51 10.16
CA PHE A 190 3.87 8.10 8.92
C PHE A 190 5.39 7.97 8.84
N ASP A 191 5.90 7.30 7.82
CA ASP A 191 7.32 7.27 7.47
C ASP A 191 7.46 6.94 5.98
N ILE A 192 8.53 7.40 5.34
CA ILE A 192 8.80 7.13 3.93
C ILE A 192 10.15 6.42 3.76
N PRO A 193 10.30 5.57 2.73
CA PRO A 193 11.58 4.98 2.39
C PRO A 193 12.66 6.02 2.13
N VAL A 194 13.90 5.70 2.50
CA VAL A 194 15.05 6.58 2.29
C VAL A 194 15.85 6.16 1.05
N GLU A 195 16.47 7.12 0.35
CA GLU A 195 17.28 6.85 -0.85
C GLU A 195 18.34 5.75 -0.60
N ALA A 196 18.98 5.78 0.56
CA ALA A 196 20.01 4.81 0.94
C ALA A 196 19.51 3.35 0.92
N TYR A 197 18.22 3.12 1.16
CA TYR A 197 17.65 1.78 1.05
C TYR A 197 17.71 1.30 -0.41
N PHE A 198 17.22 2.10 -1.36
CA PHE A 198 17.21 1.71 -2.78
C PHE A 198 18.61 1.57 -3.37
N LEU A 199 19.59 2.35 -2.93
CA LEU A 199 20.95 2.26 -3.46
C LEU A 199 21.73 1.05 -2.92
N ASN A 200 21.38 0.54 -1.74
CA ASN A 200 22.19 -0.46 -1.03
C ASN A 200 21.49 -1.81 -0.83
N ASN A 201 20.19 -1.95 -1.14
CA ASN A 201 19.45 -3.19 -0.95
C ASN A 201 19.74 -4.21 -2.07
N GLU A 202 19.90 -5.49 -1.71
CA GLU A 202 20.13 -6.57 -2.69
C GLU A 202 18.96 -6.77 -3.67
N GLY A 203 17.75 -6.37 -3.25
CA GLY A 203 16.53 -6.38 -4.06
C GLY A 203 16.56 -5.40 -5.23
N THR A 204 17.38 -4.35 -5.19
CA THR A 204 17.43 -3.30 -6.21
C THR A 204 17.67 -3.85 -7.60
N GLY A 205 18.65 -4.75 -7.76
CA GLY A 205 18.96 -5.33 -9.07
C GLY A 205 17.81 -6.18 -9.64
N SER A 206 16.97 -6.75 -8.78
CA SER A 206 15.76 -7.46 -9.22
C SER A 206 14.67 -6.49 -9.67
N ILE A 207 14.52 -5.36 -8.99
CA ILE A 207 13.59 -4.28 -9.38
C ILE A 207 14.03 -3.63 -10.68
N GLU A 208 15.31 -3.32 -10.86
CA GLU A 208 15.88 -2.78 -12.09
C GLU A 208 15.64 -3.72 -13.28
N ARG A 209 15.89 -5.02 -13.12
CA ARG A 209 15.61 -6.02 -14.17
C ARG A 209 14.12 -6.14 -14.46
N LEU A 210 13.30 -6.13 -13.41
CA LEU A 210 11.86 -6.26 -13.56
C LEU A 210 11.27 -5.03 -14.24
N LEU A 211 11.69 -3.82 -13.91
CA LEU A 211 11.12 -2.58 -14.46
C LEU A 211 11.91 -2.04 -15.67
N GLN A 212 13.06 -2.64 -15.98
CA GLN A 212 13.96 -2.33 -17.09
C GLN A 212 14.57 -0.92 -17.03
N PHE A 213 14.98 -0.44 -15.87
CA PHE A 213 15.66 0.84 -15.70
C PHE A 213 17.01 0.66 -14.98
N THR A 214 17.80 1.73 -14.88
CA THR A 214 19.01 1.78 -14.05
C THR A 214 18.84 2.84 -12.96
N LEU A 215 19.08 2.50 -11.71
CA LEU A 215 19.07 3.41 -10.59
C LEU A 215 20.41 4.17 -10.53
N VAL A 216 20.36 5.49 -10.39
CA VAL A 216 21.56 6.35 -10.30
C VAL A 216 21.51 7.23 -9.06
N GLN A 217 22.68 7.48 -8.47
CA GLN A 217 22.84 8.46 -7.41
C GLN A 217 22.96 9.87 -8.02
N LYS A 218 22.32 10.86 -7.37
CA LYS A 218 22.38 12.25 -7.81
C LYS A 218 23.62 12.99 -7.30
#